data_AF-Q5DD98-F1
#
_entry.id   AF-Q5DD98-F1
#
_cell.length_a   1.000
_cell.length_b   1.000
_cell.length_c   1.000
_cell.angle_alpha   90.00
_cell.angle_beta   90.00
_cell.angle_gamma   90.00
#
_symmetry.space_group_name_H-M   'P 1'
#
loop_
_entity.id
_entity.type
_entity.pdbx_description
1 polymer ?
#
loop_
_entity_poly.entity_id
_entity_poly.type
_entity_poly.pdbx_seq_one_letter_code
_entity_poly.pdbx_strand_id
1 'polypeptide(L)'
;MFGAYPPKSLGYCMKIALHDSLHSLNQNIHFATKLSRTSYENLIEMVSHINQLCFTTFGEKCSFVKFALKKQSENLFWKMSTKVFCKISKENHPIYRTFELLEFLRLYDDILHFKSLVDSQPQMPYPIIQ
;
A
#
# COMPACT_ATOMS: atom_id res chain seq x y z
N MET A 1 -19.12 1.93 -28.07
CA MET A 1 -19.05 3.04 -27.08
C MET A 1 -19.01 2.41 -25.69
N PHE A 2 -17.84 2.31 -25.07
CA PHE A 2 -17.72 1.84 -23.69
C PHE A 2 -17.77 3.06 -22.78
N GLY A 3 -18.87 3.19 -22.04
CA GLY A 3 -19.13 4.29 -21.13
C GLY A 3 -18.15 4.31 -19.97
N ALA A 4 -17.68 5.52 -19.63
CA ALA A 4 -16.87 5.81 -18.46
C ALA A 4 -17.70 5.62 -17.17
N TYR A 5 -17.68 4.41 -16.62
CA TYR A 5 -18.09 4.19 -15.23
C TYR A 5 -16.86 4.40 -14.34
N PRO A 6 -16.85 5.36 -13.39
CA PRO A 6 -15.77 5.47 -12.43
C PRO A 6 -15.72 4.19 -11.58
N PRO A 7 -14.53 3.71 -11.18
CA PRO A 7 -14.41 2.46 -10.46
C PRO A 7 -15.23 2.51 -9.16
N LYS A 8 -16.15 1.55 -9.03
CA LYS A 8 -17.06 1.42 -7.88
C LYS A 8 -16.25 1.13 -6.61
N SER A 9 -15.87 2.18 -5.89
CA SER A 9 -15.19 2.20 -4.58
C SER A 9 -13.73 1.72 -4.54
N LEU A 10 -12.88 2.47 -3.81
CA LEU A 10 -11.49 2.13 -3.48
C LEU A 10 -11.34 0.70 -2.92
N GLY A 11 -12.35 0.21 -2.20
CA GLY A 11 -12.38 -1.15 -1.67
C GLY A 11 -12.44 -2.24 -2.75
N TYR A 12 -13.07 -1.97 -3.90
CA TYR A 12 -13.07 -2.90 -5.04
C TYR A 12 -11.72 -2.88 -5.76
N CYS A 13 -11.11 -1.71 -5.92
CA CYS A 13 -9.76 -1.59 -6.49
C CYS A 13 -8.71 -2.28 -5.61
N MET A 14 -8.80 -2.12 -4.28
CA MET A 14 -7.94 -2.83 -3.33
C MET A 14 -8.18 -4.35 -3.37
N LYS A 15 -9.44 -4.80 -3.53
CA LYS A 15 -9.76 -6.23 -3.65
C LYS A 15 -9.17 -6.84 -4.94
N ILE A 16 -9.23 -6.14 -6.07
CA ILE A 16 -8.63 -6.59 -7.34
C ILE A 16 -7.09 -6.58 -7.24
N ALA A 17 -6.48 -5.52 -6.71
CA ALA A 17 -5.03 -5.45 -6.51
C ALA A 17 -4.51 -6.59 -5.61
N LEU A 18 -5.25 -6.93 -4.55
CA LEU A 18 -4.94 -8.07 -3.68
C LEU A 18 -5.15 -9.43 -4.37
N HIS A 19 -6.08 -9.54 -5.32
CA HIS A 19 -6.40 -10.79 -6.00
C HIS A 19 -5.48 -11.07 -7.20
N ASP A 20 -5.07 -10.03 -7.95
CA ASP A 20 -4.23 -10.16 -9.14
C ASP A 20 -2.72 -10.32 -8.81
N SER A 21 -2.33 -10.03 -7.56
CA SER A 21 -0.95 -10.15 -7.06
C SER A 21 -0.42 -11.60 -6.93
N LEU A 22 -1.23 -12.61 -7.26
CA LEU A 22 -0.87 -14.03 -7.11
C LEU A 22 -0.28 -14.67 -8.39
N HIS A 23 -0.28 -14.01 -9.55
CA HIS A 23 -0.15 -14.72 -10.83
C HIS A 23 1.16 -14.58 -11.64
N SER A 24 2.30 -14.14 -11.08
CA SER A 24 3.55 -14.07 -11.86
C SER A 24 4.83 -14.49 -11.12
N LEU A 25 5.46 -15.57 -11.60
CA LEU A 25 6.77 -16.06 -11.15
C LEU A 25 7.87 -14.97 -11.32
N ASN A 26 7.77 -14.14 -12.36
CA ASN A 26 8.71 -13.03 -12.59
C ASN A 26 8.56 -11.90 -11.56
N GLN A 27 7.32 -11.61 -11.13
CA GLN A 27 7.10 -10.68 -10.03
C GLN A 27 7.71 -11.23 -8.74
N ASN A 28 7.58 -12.54 -8.48
CA ASN A 28 8.21 -13.17 -7.31
C ASN A 28 9.75 -12.99 -7.30
N ILE A 29 10.43 -13.16 -8.44
CA ILE A 29 11.89 -12.97 -8.56
C ILE A 29 12.28 -11.49 -8.35
N HIS A 30 11.52 -10.57 -8.94
CA HIS A 30 11.74 -9.13 -8.75
C HIS A 30 11.65 -8.74 -7.26
N PHE A 31 10.58 -9.15 -6.57
CA PHE A 31 10.38 -8.82 -5.16
C PHE A 31 11.36 -9.55 -4.23
N ALA A 32 11.78 -10.77 -4.55
CA ALA A 32 12.83 -11.47 -3.82
C ALA A 32 14.18 -10.75 -3.94
N THR A 33 14.51 -10.26 -5.14
CA THR A 33 15.74 -9.48 -5.38
C THR A 33 15.69 -8.11 -4.70
N LYS A 34 14.53 -7.46 -4.71
CA LYS A 34 14.30 -6.21 -3.97
C LYS A 34 14.50 -6.44 -2.48
N LEU A 35 13.84 -7.45 -1.92
CA LEU A 35 13.92 -7.81 -0.51
C LEU A 35 15.36 -8.15 -0.06
N SER A 36 16.15 -8.84 -0.90
CA SER A 36 17.54 -9.16 -0.55
C SER A 36 18.40 -7.90 -0.37
N ARG A 37 18.12 -6.84 -1.12
CA ARG A 37 18.82 -5.54 -1.06
C ARG A 37 18.24 -4.57 -0.03
N THR A 38 17.00 -4.76 0.40
CA THR A 38 16.34 -3.87 1.37
C THR A 38 16.96 -4.04 2.77
N SER A 39 17.47 -2.95 3.37
CA SER A 39 17.88 -2.93 4.78
C SER A 39 16.68 -2.75 5.72
N TYR A 40 16.89 -2.86 7.03
CA TYR A 40 15.80 -2.63 7.98
C TYR A 40 15.41 -1.14 8.02
N GLU A 41 16.38 -0.25 7.90
CA GLU A 41 16.19 1.21 7.82
C GLU A 41 15.33 1.56 6.60
N ASN A 42 15.61 0.96 5.45
CA ASN A 42 14.79 1.15 4.25
C ASN A 42 13.33 0.74 4.49
N LEU A 43 13.08 -0.33 5.26
CA LEU A 43 11.70 -0.74 5.60
C LEU A 43 11.02 0.26 6.53
N ILE A 44 11.75 0.81 7.52
CA ILE A 44 11.22 1.86 8.39
C ILE A 44 10.80 3.08 7.54
N GLU A 45 11.67 3.49 6.61
CA GLU A 45 11.39 4.59 5.69
C GLU A 45 10.17 4.29 4.80
N MET A 46 10.08 3.10 4.21
CA MET A 46 8.94 2.69 3.38
C MET A 46 7.62 2.69 4.17
N VAL A 47 7.62 2.18 5.42
CA VAL A 47 6.42 2.18 6.28
C VAL A 47 6.02 3.61 6.66
N SER A 48 6.99 4.45 7.01
CA SER A 48 6.75 5.87 7.29
C SER A 48 6.16 6.59 6.07
N HIS A 49 6.74 6.34 4.90
CA HIS A 49 6.31 6.93 3.65
C HIS A 49 4.88 6.52 3.28
N ILE A 50 4.51 5.23 3.35
CA ILE A 50 3.11 4.81 3.12
C ILE A 50 2.15 5.51 4.08
N ASN A 51 2.49 5.60 5.37
CA ASN A 51 1.62 6.28 6.33
C ASN A 51 1.39 7.76 5.95
N GLN A 52 2.45 8.44 5.50
CA GLN A 52 2.35 9.80 4.99
C GLN A 52 1.53 9.87 3.69
N LEU A 53 1.69 8.92 2.77
CA LEU A 53 0.90 8.86 1.53
C LEU A 53 -0.58 8.62 1.81
N CYS A 54 -0.92 7.70 2.72
CA CYS A 54 -2.29 7.48 3.16
C CYS A 54 -2.93 8.76 3.73
N PHE A 55 -2.16 9.55 4.48
CA PHE A 55 -2.64 10.83 5.01
C PHE A 55 -2.78 11.92 3.94
N THR A 56 -1.76 12.11 3.10
CA THR A 56 -1.67 13.23 2.14
C THR A 56 -2.51 13.01 0.87
N THR A 57 -2.52 11.79 0.34
CA THR A 57 -3.14 11.49 -0.96
C THR A 57 -4.62 11.13 -0.83
N PHE A 58 -5.03 10.55 0.31
CA PHE A 58 -6.40 10.09 0.53
C PHE A 58 -7.15 10.86 1.64
N GLY A 59 -6.49 11.83 2.29
CA GLY A 59 -7.06 12.70 3.30
C GLY A 59 -7.59 11.96 4.54
N GLU A 60 -8.51 12.58 5.27
CA GLU A 60 -9.14 12.00 6.47
C GLU A 60 -9.78 10.63 6.21
N LYS A 61 -10.15 10.33 4.95
CA LYS A 61 -10.73 9.05 4.52
C LYS A 61 -9.74 7.87 4.53
N CYS A 62 -8.45 8.07 4.80
CA CYS A 62 -7.51 6.98 5.09
C CYS A 62 -6.74 7.17 6.40
N SER A 63 -7.08 8.17 7.21
CA SER A 63 -6.50 8.37 8.55
C SER A 63 -6.66 7.17 9.49
N PHE A 64 -7.61 6.28 9.17
CA PHE A 64 -7.85 5.04 9.89
C PHE A 64 -6.87 3.92 9.56
N VAL A 65 -6.08 4.03 8.49
CA VAL A 65 -5.08 3.03 8.09
C VAL A 65 -3.71 3.44 8.61
N LYS A 66 -3.07 2.58 9.43
CA LYS A 66 -1.72 2.80 9.93
C LYS A 66 -0.89 1.54 9.82
N PHE A 67 0.29 1.67 9.23
CA PHE A 67 1.30 0.63 9.12
C PHE A 67 2.36 0.79 10.21
N ALA A 68 2.86 -0.32 10.73
CA ALA A 68 3.89 -0.36 11.74
C ALA A 68 4.81 -1.55 11.50
N LEU A 69 6.11 -1.34 11.70
CA LEU A 69 7.11 -2.41 11.69
C LEU A 69 7.40 -2.79 13.14
N LYS A 70 7.45 -4.10 13.45
CA LYS A 70 7.95 -4.53 14.75
C LYS A 70 9.46 -4.26 14.81
N LYS A 71 9.94 -3.82 15.98
CA LYS A 71 11.38 -3.61 16.23
C LYS A 71 12.19 -4.82 15.77
N GLN A 72 13.28 -4.55 15.05
CA GLN A 72 14.17 -5.57 14.51
C GLN A 72 14.63 -6.51 15.63
N SER A 73 14.59 -7.82 15.36
CA SER A 73 15.34 -8.77 16.15
C SER A 73 16.83 -8.63 15.81
N GLU A 74 17.72 -8.69 16.79
CA GLU A 74 19.18 -8.56 16.62
C GLU A 74 19.83 -9.72 15.83
N ASN A 75 19.04 -10.54 15.14
CA ASN A 75 19.52 -11.69 14.37
C ASN A 75 19.77 -11.35 12.89
N LEU A 76 20.74 -12.04 12.28
CA LEU A 76 21.07 -11.91 10.86
C LEU A 76 19.92 -12.32 9.93
N PHE A 77 18.99 -13.14 10.44
CA PHE A 77 17.84 -13.68 9.70
C PHE A 77 16.56 -12.87 9.88
N TRP A 78 16.66 -11.61 10.33
CA TRP A 78 15.52 -10.77 10.66
C TRP A 78 14.50 -10.66 9.52
N LYS A 79 14.93 -10.77 8.25
CA LYS A 79 14.04 -10.75 7.07
C LYS A 79 13.05 -11.91 7.02
N MET A 80 13.36 -13.05 7.63
CA MET A 80 12.46 -14.22 7.69
C MET A 80 11.42 -14.10 8.80
N SER A 81 11.67 -13.28 9.82
CA SER A 81 10.80 -13.13 10.99
C SER A 81 10.08 -11.79 11.06
N THR A 82 10.51 -10.82 10.27
CA THR A 82 9.95 -9.47 10.27
C THR A 82 8.66 -9.43 9.47
N LYS A 83 7.65 -8.80 10.05
CA LYS A 83 6.35 -8.60 9.43
C LYS A 83 5.93 -7.15 9.59
N VAL A 84 5.13 -6.67 8.66
CA VAL A 84 4.52 -5.35 8.72
C VAL A 84 3.09 -5.49 9.21
N PHE A 85 2.73 -4.73 10.23
CA PHE A 85 1.40 -4.71 10.81
C PHE A 85 0.63 -3.53 10.21
N CYS A 86 -0.62 -3.76 9.86
CA CYS A 86 -1.54 -2.72 9.43
C CYS A 86 -2.77 -2.75 10.32
N LYS A 87 -3.11 -1.59 10.86
CA LYS A 87 -4.34 -1.35 11.61
C LYS A 87 -5.29 -0.53 10.73
N ILE A 88 -6.52 -1.01 10.59
CA ILE A 88 -7.61 -0.33 9.89
C ILE A 88 -8.71 -0.04 10.93
N SER A 89 -8.82 1.22 11.36
CA SER A 89 -9.69 1.64 12.47
C SER A 89 -11.00 2.24 11.96
N LYS A 90 -11.95 1.41 11.52
CA LYS A 90 -13.28 1.90 11.12
C LYS A 90 -14.29 1.68 12.25
N GLU A 91 -15.06 2.72 12.60
CA GLU A 91 -16.33 2.65 13.34
C GLU A 91 -16.36 1.59 14.47
N ASN A 92 -15.49 1.80 15.47
CA ASN A 92 -15.36 1.01 16.71
C ASN A 92 -14.78 -0.41 16.62
N HIS A 93 -14.43 -0.93 15.43
CA HIS A 93 -13.83 -2.27 15.30
C HIS A 93 -12.51 -2.21 14.53
N PRO A 94 -11.35 -2.13 15.22
CA PRO A 94 -10.07 -2.13 14.54
C PRO A 94 -9.79 -3.49 13.93
N ILE A 95 -9.57 -3.52 12.61
CA ILE A 95 -9.12 -4.69 11.88
C ILE A 95 -7.59 -4.65 11.84
N TYR A 96 -6.96 -5.75 12.24
CA TYR A 96 -5.52 -5.91 12.16
C TYR A 96 -5.17 -6.88 11.02
N ARG A 97 -4.19 -6.48 10.22
CA ARG A 97 -3.58 -7.32 9.18
C ARG A 97 -2.07 -7.38 9.40
N THR A 98 -1.49 -8.50 9.02
CA THR A 98 -0.06 -8.71 9.05
C THR A 98 0.37 -9.10 7.65
N PHE A 99 1.45 -8.51 7.18
CA PHE A 99 2.04 -8.75 5.87
C PHE A 99 3.43 -9.32 6.05
N GLU A 100 3.73 -10.38 5.32
CA GLU A 100 5.11 -10.80 5.08
C GLU A 100 5.84 -9.72 4.28
N LEU A 101 7.16 -9.63 4.40
CA LEU A 101 7.92 -8.55 3.73
C LEU A 101 7.73 -8.52 2.22
N LEU A 102 7.62 -9.68 1.57
CA LEU A 102 7.34 -9.75 0.12
C LEU A 102 5.97 -9.19 -0.24
N GLU A 103 4.95 -9.48 0.57
CA GLU A 103 3.60 -8.97 0.37
C GLU A 103 3.56 -7.45 0.60
N PHE A 104 4.26 -6.97 1.63
CA PHE A 104 4.39 -5.55 1.88
C PHE A 104 5.09 -4.80 0.75
N LEU A 105 6.17 -5.35 0.19
CA LEU A 105 6.87 -4.71 -0.94
C LEU A 105 5.98 -4.60 -2.18
N ARG A 106 5.12 -5.59 -2.43
CA ARG A 106 4.10 -5.52 -3.51
C ARG A 106 3.12 -4.41 -3.24
N LEU A 107 2.52 -4.42 -2.06
CA LEU A 107 1.55 -3.40 -1.64
C LEU A 107 2.14 -1.99 -1.74
N TYR A 108 3.42 -1.82 -1.37
CA TYR A 108 4.13 -0.56 -1.47
C TYR A 108 4.21 -0.07 -2.92
N ASP A 109 4.63 -0.93 -3.85
CA ASP A 109 4.70 -0.56 -5.26
C ASP A 109 3.32 -0.29 -5.87
N ASP A 110 2.29 -1.06 -5.49
CA ASP A 110 0.91 -0.84 -5.93
C ASP A 110 0.37 0.53 -5.45
N ILE A 111 0.64 0.91 -4.20
CA ILE A 111 0.24 2.21 -3.65
C ILE A 111 0.96 3.35 -4.39
N LEU A 112 2.26 3.21 -4.67
CA LEU A 112 3.00 4.22 -5.43
C LEU A 112 2.48 4.34 -6.87
N HIS A 113 2.19 3.22 -7.52
CA HIS A 113 1.61 3.22 -8.85
C HIS A 113 0.25 3.91 -8.85
N PHE A 114 -0.62 3.57 -7.88
CA PHE A 114 -1.92 4.21 -7.73
C PHE A 114 -1.79 5.71 -7.49
N LYS A 115 -0.85 6.14 -6.63
CA LYS A 115 -0.58 7.57 -6.42
C LYS A 115 -0.19 8.28 -7.71
N SER A 116 0.72 7.69 -8.49
CA SER A 116 1.14 8.25 -9.77
C SER A 116 -0.05 8.42 -10.73
N LEU A 117 -0.97 7.45 -10.76
CA LEU A 117 -2.19 7.55 -11.56
C LEU A 117 -3.11 8.68 -11.09
N VAL A 118 -3.26 8.88 -9.78
CA VAL A 118 -4.06 9.99 -9.21
C VAL A 118 -3.44 11.34 -9.54
N ASP A 119 -2.13 11.48 -9.34
CA ASP A 119 -1.39 12.72 -9.61
C ASP A 119 -1.38 13.08 -11.11
N SER A 120 -1.52 12.07 -11.99
CA SER A 120 -1.58 12.25 -13.45
C SER A 120 -2.96 12.63 -13.98
N GLN A 121 -4.02 12.61 -13.16
CA GLN A 121 -5.35 13.03 -13.64
C GLN A 121 -5.43 14.56 -13.71
N PRO A 122 -5.82 15.15 -14.86
CA PRO A 122 -5.99 16.60 -14.96
C PRO A 122 -7.07 17.07 -13.98
N GLN A 123 -6.78 18.13 -13.22
CA GLN A 123 -7.79 18.80 -12.40
C GLN A 123 -8.89 19.33 -13.34
N MET A 124 -10.03 18.66 -13.40
CA MET A 124 -11.20 19.18 -14.08
C MET A 124 -11.66 20.44 -13.34
N PRO A 125 -11.76 21.61 -13.99
CA PRO A 125 -12.31 22.80 -13.36
C PRO A 125 -13.75 22.49 -12.95
N TYR A 126 -14.05 22.66 -11.65
CA TYR A 126 -15.42 22.55 -11.15
C TYR A 126 -16.31 23.53 -11.94
N PRO A 127 -17.50 23.11 -12.40
CA PRO A 127 -18.44 24.05 -12.96
C PRO A 127 -18.90 24.99 -11.85
N ILE A 128 -18.62 26.28 -12.04
CA ILE A 128 -19.23 27.35 -11.26
C ILE A 128 -20.73 27.28 -11.56
N ILE A 129 -21.52 26.81 -10.60
CA ILE A 129 -22.97 26.92 -10.66
C ILE A 129 -23.27 28.40 -10.42
N GLN A 130 -23.69 29.10 -11.48
CA GLN A 130 -24.31 30.43 -11.41
C GLN A 130 -25.80 30.29 -11.06
#